data_AF-A0A1V6B242-F1
#
_entry.id   AF-A0A1V6B242-F1
#
_cell.length_a   1.000
_cell.length_b   1.000
_cell.length_c   1.000
_cell.angle_alpha   90.00
_cell.angle_beta   90.00
_cell.angle_gamma   90.00
#
_symmetry.space_group_name_H-M   'P 1'
#
loop_
_entity.id
_entity.type
_entity.pdbx_description
1 polymer ?
#
loop_
_entity_poly.entity_id
_entity_poly.type
_entity_poly.pdbx_seq_one_letter_code
_entity_poly.pdbx_strand_id
1 'polypeptide(L)'
;MLGELYSRCPDAEAFRHAVEALGGDFVLDAAEMIELGEAYFRRHPDTSCNRDRESVLAGYALVRLCVTERLIRRLSPAEREFYRGVFQNPGRVGVLSGRFSDDELQAGLAAVEAAMAEIRESIEGIPKGPVKERFIGGISHLCTVLYLIRLHLDKRTPGLDSGQSGGGKS
;
A
#
# COMPACT_ATOMS: atom_id res chain seq x y z
N MET A 1 -10.40 -14.39 -8.04
CA MET A 1 -11.32 -14.07 -6.91
C MET A 1 -11.63 -12.57 -6.79
N LEU A 2 -10.63 -11.70 -6.63
CA LEU A 2 -10.79 -10.25 -6.64
C LEU A 2 -11.34 -9.74 -7.97
N GLY A 3 -10.96 -10.35 -9.10
CA GLY A 3 -11.54 -10.02 -10.41
C GLY A 3 -13.03 -10.35 -10.49
N GLU A 4 -13.43 -11.53 -10.02
CA GLU A 4 -14.85 -11.89 -9.84
C GLU A 4 -15.58 -10.96 -8.87
N LEU A 5 -14.98 -10.66 -7.71
CA LEU A 5 -15.56 -9.75 -6.71
C LEU A 5 -15.81 -8.37 -7.31
N TYR A 6 -14.80 -7.82 -7.99
CA TYR A 6 -14.90 -6.55 -8.69
C TYR A 6 -16.04 -6.59 -9.70
N SER A 7 -16.12 -7.65 -10.51
CA SER A 7 -17.16 -7.84 -11.54
C SER A 7 -18.58 -7.90 -10.98
N ARG A 8 -18.77 -8.25 -9.70
CA ARG A 8 -20.06 -8.30 -9.01
C ARG A 8 -20.44 -7.00 -8.30
N CYS A 9 -19.46 -6.19 -7.91
CA CYS A 9 -19.72 -4.91 -7.25
C CYS A 9 -20.26 -3.88 -8.25
N PRO A 10 -21.38 -3.19 -7.94
CA PRO A 10 -22.00 -2.23 -8.87
C PRO A 10 -21.15 -0.99 -9.13
N ASP A 11 -20.31 -0.61 -8.17
CA ASP A 11 -19.46 0.57 -8.24
C ASP A 11 -18.18 0.38 -7.39
N ALA A 12 -17.32 1.40 -7.41
CA ALA A 12 -16.05 1.41 -6.69
C ALA A 12 -16.21 1.39 -5.17
N GLU A 13 -17.28 1.98 -4.63
CA GLU A 13 -17.51 2.06 -3.19
C GLU A 13 -17.97 0.71 -2.63
N ALA A 14 -18.88 0.04 -3.34
CA ALA A 14 -19.28 -1.32 -3.03
C ALA A 14 -18.08 -2.29 -3.10
N PHE A 15 -17.18 -2.10 -4.06
CA PHE A 15 -15.94 -2.88 -4.13
C PHE A 15 -15.00 -2.58 -2.95
N ARG A 16 -14.84 -1.31 -2.59
CA ARG A 16 -14.05 -0.89 -1.41
C ARG A 16 -14.53 -1.58 -0.15
N HIS A 17 -15.83 -1.52 0.14
CA HIS A 17 -16.41 -2.19 1.30
C HIS A 17 -16.19 -3.70 1.27
N ALA A 18 -16.34 -4.33 0.11
CA ALA A 18 -16.13 -5.77 -0.03
C ALA A 18 -14.67 -6.17 0.24
N VAL A 19 -13.69 -5.42 -0.28
CA VAL A 19 -12.26 -5.69 -0.06
C VAL A 19 -11.86 -5.43 1.40
N GLU A 20 -12.36 -4.35 2.01
CA GLU A 20 -12.13 -4.05 3.42
C GLU A 20 -12.70 -5.12 4.35
N ALA A 21 -13.86 -5.70 4.00
CA ALA A 21 -14.50 -6.78 4.75
C ALA A 21 -13.70 -8.10 4.72
N LEU A 22 -12.92 -8.35 3.66
CA LEU A 22 -11.97 -9.47 3.62
C LEU A 22 -10.80 -9.27 4.58
N GLY A 23 -10.54 -8.03 4.99
CA GLY A 23 -9.49 -7.68 5.92
C GLY A 23 -8.08 -8.11 5.51
N GLY A 24 -7.81 -8.14 4.20
CA GLY A 24 -6.53 -8.59 3.64
C GLY A 24 -6.39 -10.11 3.53
N ASP A 25 -7.42 -10.88 3.90
CA ASP A 25 -7.48 -12.34 3.77
C ASP A 25 -7.89 -12.74 2.35
N PHE A 26 -7.01 -12.40 1.41
CA PHE A 26 -7.12 -12.78 0.02
C PHE A 26 -5.74 -13.02 -0.58
N VAL A 27 -5.70 -13.83 -1.63
CA VAL A 27 -4.50 -13.99 -2.45
C VAL A 27 -4.34 -12.76 -3.31
N LEU A 28 -3.11 -12.29 -3.48
CA LEU A 28 -2.78 -11.19 -4.39
C LEU A 28 -1.45 -11.52 -5.06
N ASP A 29 -1.45 -12.59 -5.84
CA ASP A 29 -0.32 -13.02 -6.67
C ASP A 29 -0.48 -12.50 -8.11
N ALA A 30 0.46 -12.84 -8.99
CA ALA A 30 0.42 -12.39 -10.39
C ALA A 30 -0.88 -12.78 -11.11
N ALA A 31 -1.40 -14.00 -10.88
CA ALA A 31 -2.60 -14.48 -11.55
C ALA A 31 -3.83 -13.69 -11.11
N GLU A 32 -3.95 -13.46 -9.80
CA GLU A 32 -5.06 -12.69 -9.24
C GLU A 32 -4.98 -11.19 -9.64
N MET A 33 -3.77 -10.62 -9.70
CA MET A 33 -3.56 -9.27 -10.21
C MET A 33 -3.96 -9.13 -11.68
N ILE A 34 -3.69 -10.16 -12.50
CA ILE A 34 -4.12 -10.22 -13.91
C ILE A 34 -5.65 -10.28 -14.00
N GLU A 35 -6.29 -11.19 -13.26
CA GLU A 35 -7.74 -11.35 -13.26
C GLU A 35 -8.46 -10.05 -12.86
N LEU A 36 -7.96 -9.38 -11.80
CA LEU A 36 -8.47 -8.08 -11.36
C LEU A 36 -8.28 -6.99 -12.43
N GLY A 37 -7.10 -6.91 -13.03
CA GLY A 37 -6.79 -5.95 -14.08
C GLY A 37 -7.68 -6.14 -15.31
N GLU A 38 -7.88 -7.38 -15.75
CA GLU A 38 -8.77 -7.69 -16.86
C GLU A 38 -10.23 -7.36 -16.53
N ALA A 39 -10.70 -7.65 -15.32
CA ALA A 39 -12.03 -7.28 -14.87
C ALA A 39 -12.23 -5.75 -14.89
N TYR A 40 -11.22 -5.00 -14.48
CA TYR A 40 -11.20 -3.54 -14.59
C TYR A 40 -11.30 -3.07 -16.05
N PHE A 41 -10.45 -3.59 -16.94
CA PHE A 41 -10.43 -3.18 -18.35
C PHE A 41 -11.67 -3.62 -19.14
N ARG A 42 -12.38 -4.68 -18.71
CA ARG A 42 -13.70 -5.03 -19.29
C ARG A 42 -14.74 -3.94 -19.03
N ARG A 43 -14.71 -3.29 -17.86
CA ARG A 43 -15.62 -2.18 -17.51
C ARG A 43 -15.15 -0.83 -18.04
N HIS A 44 -13.85 -0.66 -18.13
CA HIS A 44 -13.19 0.56 -18.57
C HIS A 44 -12.27 0.26 -19.75
N PRO A 45 -12.81 -0.06 -20.94
CA PRO A 45 -12.01 -0.42 -22.11
C PRO A 45 -11.09 0.73 -22.49
N ASP A 46 -9.78 0.46 -22.43
CA ASP A 46 -8.73 1.42 -22.72
C ASP A 46 -8.58 1.54 -24.25
N THR A 47 -9.39 2.38 -24.90
CA THR A 47 -9.21 2.67 -26.32
C THR A 47 -8.01 3.59 -26.52
N SER A 48 -7.06 3.19 -27.35
CA SER A 48 -5.83 3.95 -27.68
C SER A 48 -6.09 5.38 -28.17
N CYS A 49 -7.30 5.67 -28.69
CA CYS A 49 -7.72 7.00 -29.12
C CYS A 49 -8.26 7.90 -28.00
N ASN A 50 -8.52 7.38 -26.79
CA ASN A 50 -9.07 8.16 -25.69
C ASN A 50 -8.62 7.56 -24.34
N ARG A 51 -7.33 7.75 -23.98
CA ARG A 51 -6.86 7.51 -22.62
C ARG A 51 -7.54 8.49 -21.69
N ASP A 52 -8.68 8.08 -21.16
CA ASP A 52 -9.40 8.85 -20.17
C ASP A 52 -8.57 8.89 -18.87
N ARG A 53 -8.19 10.11 -18.47
CA ARG A 53 -7.41 10.35 -17.25
C ARG A 53 -8.16 9.84 -16.03
N GLU A 54 -9.49 9.92 -16.02
CA GLU A 54 -10.30 9.46 -14.89
C GLU A 54 -10.22 7.95 -14.75
N SER A 55 -10.37 7.19 -15.84
CA SER A 55 -10.11 5.75 -15.87
C SER A 55 -8.71 5.40 -15.35
N VAL A 56 -7.66 6.07 -15.82
CA VAL A 56 -6.31 5.76 -15.32
C VAL A 56 -6.18 5.98 -13.80
N LEU A 57 -6.74 7.08 -13.29
CA LEU A 57 -6.75 7.37 -11.85
C LEU A 57 -7.59 6.37 -11.05
N ALA A 58 -8.73 5.92 -11.59
CA ALA A 58 -9.57 4.88 -10.99
C ALA A 58 -8.82 3.54 -10.92
N GLY A 59 -8.10 3.16 -11.98
CA GLY A 59 -7.24 1.97 -11.97
C GLY A 59 -6.15 2.02 -10.90
N TYR A 60 -5.50 3.18 -10.70
CA TYR A 60 -4.55 3.36 -9.60
C TYR A 60 -5.21 3.32 -8.22
N ALA A 61 -6.43 3.85 -8.08
CA ALA A 61 -7.19 3.77 -6.83
C ALA A 61 -7.54 2.31 -6.48
N LEU A 62 -7.98 1.53 -7.48
CA LEU A 62 -8.28 0.11 -7.36
C LEU A 62 -7.06 -0.68 -6.86
N VAL A 63 -5.92 -0.52 -7.53
CA VAL A 63 -4.67 -1.18 -7.12
C VAL A 63 -4.30 -0.79 -5.69
N ARG A 64 -4.33 0.50 -5.37
CA ARG A 64 -3.94 0.98 -4.03
C ARG A 64 -4.82 0.39 -2.94
N LEU A 65 -6.14 0.32 -3.15
CA LEU A 65 -7.06 -0.31 -2.22
C LEU A 65 -6.66 -1.77 -1.91
N CYS A 66 -6.55 -2.60 -2.95
CA CYS A 66 -6.24 -4.03 -2.79
C CYS A 66 -4.86 -4.24 -2.17
N VAL A 67 -3.85 -3.50 -2.63
CA VAL A 67 -2.50 -3.61 -2.09
C VAL A 67 -2.46 -3.13 -0.63
N THR A 68 -3.09 -2.01 -0.29
CA THR A 68 -3.16 -1.51 1.10
C THR A 68 -3.74 -2.56 2.04
N GLU A 69 -4.91 -3.14 1.73
CA GLU A 69 -5.51 -4.17 2.58
C GLU A 69 -4.61 -5.41 2.73
N ARG A 70 -3.92 -5.78 1.64
CA ARG A 70 -3.00 -6.91 1.67
C ARG A 70 -1.77 -6.66 2.55
N LEU A 71 -1.18 -5.46 2.46
CA LEU A 71 0.00 -5.06 3.23
C LEU A 71 -0.24 -5.10 4.74
N ILE A 72 -1.45 -4.72 5.16
CA ILE A 72 -1.77 -4.51 6.58
C ILE A 72 -2.42 -5.73 7.25
N ARG A 73 -2.59 -6.84 6.52
CA ARG A 73 -3.41 -7.99 6.96
C ARG A 73 -2.97 -8.62 8.29
N ARG A 74 -1.66 -8.57 8.60
CA ARG A 74 -1.05 -9.19 9.79
C ARG A 74 -0.93 -8.23 10.97
N LEU A 75 -1.36 -6.98 10.80
CA LEU A 75 -1.24 -5.95 11.82
C LEU A 75 -2.45 -5.92 12.73
N SER A 76 -2.30 -5.33 13.92
CA SER A 76 -3.40 -5.09 14.84
C SER A 76 -4.44 -4.14 14.24
N PRO A 77 -5.69 -4.12 14.74
CA PRO A 77 -6.72 -3.20 14.24
C PRO A 77 -6.30 -1.72 14.29
N ALA A 78 -5.57 -1.31 15.33
CA ALA A 78 -5.09 0.06 15.47
C ALA A 78 -4.03 0.42 14.42
N GLU A 79 -3.07 -0.47 14.17
CA GLU A 79 -2.05 -0.30 13.13
C GLU A 79 -2.68 -0.32 11.73
N ARG A 80 -3.66 -1.19 11.48
CA ARG A 80 -4.40 -1.20 10.19
C ARG A 80 -5.05 0.15 9.92
N GLU A 81 -5.72 0.72 10.92
CA GLU A 81 -6.31 2.05 10.82
C GLU A 81 -5.25 3.15 10.59
N PHE A 82 -4.07 3.00 11.19
CA PHE A 82 -2.93 3.88 10.93
C PHE A 82 -2.48 3.84 9.48
N TYR A 83 -2.15 2.65 8.97
CA TYR A 83 -1.65 2.53 7.61
C TYR A 83 -2.69 2.92 6.56
N ARG A 84 -3.98 2.57 6.74
CA ARG A 84 -5.06 3.07 5.87
C ARG A 84 -5.08 4.60 5.82
N GLY A 85 -5.09 5.23 6.99
CA GLY A 85 -5.13 6.69 7.11
C GLY A 85 -3.92 7.38 6.48
N VAL A 86 -2.72 6.83 6.66
CA VAL A 86 -1.48 7.41 6.12
C VAL A 86 -1.31 7.13 4.62
N PHE A 87 -1.69 5.95 4.13
CA PHE A 87 -1.68 5.67 2.67
C PHE A 87 -2.66 6.56 1.90
N GLN A 88 -3.81 6.86 2.51
CA GLN A 88 -4.79 7.79 1.95
C GLN A 88 -4.33 9.24 2.06
N ASN A 89 -3.75 9.64 3.20
CA ASN A 89 -3.28 11.00 3.44
C ASN A 89 -1.90 11.00 4.13
N PRO A 90 -0.80 11.02 3.35
CA PRO A 90 0.55 10.92 3.88
C PRO A 90 0.92 12.06 4.85
N GLY A 91 0.30 13.23 4.70
CA GLY A 91 0.49 14.38 5.59
C GLY A 91 0.03 14.12 7.03
N ARG A 92 -0.78 13.08 7.27
CA ARG A 92 -1.27 12.73 8.61
C ARG A 92 -0.32 11.85 9.41
N VAL A 93 0.83 11.45 8.85
CA VAL A 93 1.77 10.53 9.52
C VAL A 93 2.12 10.98 10.94
N GLY A 94 2.45 12.26 11.15
CA GLY A 94 2.85 12.78 12.46
C GLY A 94 1.72 12.83 13.49
N VAL A 95 0.48 13.08 13.04
CA VAL A 95 -0.69 13.10 13.93
C VAL A 95 -1.10 11.67 14.29
N LEU A 96 -1.13 10.77 13.31
CA LEU A 96 -1.59 9.39 13.51
C LEU A 96 -0.55 8.50 14.19
N SER A 97 0.73 8.84 14.14
CA SER A 97 1.82 8.12 14.83
C SER A 97 1.88 8.41 16.32
N GLY A 98 1.23 9.46 16.82
CA GLY A 98 1.24 9.84 18.25
C GLY A 98 0.59 8.82 19.20
N ARG A 99 -0.14 7.83 18.67
CA ARG A 99 -0.82 6.79 19.45
C ARG A 99 -0.02 5.49 19.63
N PHE A 100 1.20 5.44 19.09
CA PHE A 100 2.07 4.27 19.13
C PHE A 100 3.42 4.66 19.72
N SER A 101 4.05 3.70 20.39
CA SER A 101 5.47 3.75 20.71
C SER A 101 6.32 3.66 19.43
N ASP A 102 7.57 4.10 19.52
CA ASP A 102 8.48 4.02 18.37
C ASP A 102 8.80 2.56 18.00
N ASP A 103 8.86 1.65 18.98
CA ASP A 103 9.03 0.20 18.75
C ASP A 103 7.86 -0.40 17.96
N GLU A 104 6.62 -0.05 18.32
CA GLU A 104 5.42 -0.48 17.58
C GLU A 104 5.44 0.05 16.13
N LEU A 105 5.81 1.32 15.94
CA LEU A 105 5.90 1.90 14.60
C LEU A 105 7.01 1.25 13.77
N GLN A 106 8.15 0.95 14.37
CA GLN A 106 9.27 0.30 13.70
C GLN A 106 8.92 -1.14 13.31
N ALA A 107 8.30 -1.90 14.21
CA ALA A 107 7.86 -3.27 13.95
C ALA A 107 6.77 -3.30 12.86
N GLY A 108 5.79 -2.40 12.95
CA GLY A 108 4.74 -2.25 11.93
C GLY A 108 5.33 -1.89 10.56
N LEU A 109 6.29 -0.96 10.51
CA LEU A 109 6.92 -0.54 9.26
C LEU A 109 7.67 -1.70 8.62
N ALA A 110 8.47 -2.43 9.40
CA ALA A 110 9.20 -3.59 8.91
C ALA A 110 8.26 -4.68 8.35
N ALA A 111 7.14 -4.95 9.03
CA ALA A 111 6.14 -5.91 8.57
C ALA A 111 5.50 -5.48 7.24
N VAL A 112 5.17 -4.19 7.08
CA VAL A 112 4.59 -3.65 5.85
C VAL A 112 5.61 -3.61 4.71
N GLU A 113 6.87 -3.27 4.98
CA GLU A 113 7.94 -3.29 3.98
C GLU A 113 8.21 -4.72 3.48
N ALA A 114 8.21 -5.71 4.37
CA ALA A 114 8.33 -7.12 3.99
C ALA A 114 7.16 -7.56 3.09
N ALA A 115 5.92 -7.22 3.45
CA ALA A 115 4.76 -7.50 2.62
C ALA A 115 4.83 -6.77 1.25
N MET A 116 5.35 -5.54 1.21
CA MET A 116 5.56 -4.80 -0.04
C MET A 116 6.58 -5.48 -0.95
N ALA A 117 7.63 -6.10 -0.39
CA ALA A 117 8.59 -6.87 -1.17
C ALA A 117 7.93 -8.08 -1.85
N GLU A 118 7.11 -8.85 -1.13
CA GLU A 118 6.33 -9.98 -1.68
C GLU A 118 5.41 -9.53 -2.84
N ILE A 119 4.76 -8.36 -2.69
CA ILE A 119 3.88 -7.80 -3.72
C ILE A 119 4.68 -7.36 -4.95
N ARG A 120 5.85 -6.75 -4.78
CA ARG A 120 6.72 -6.36 -5.89
C ARG A 120 7.18 -7.58 -6.68
N GLU A 121 7.57 -8.65 -6.00
CA GLU A 121 7.93 -9.91 -6.63
C GLU A 121 6.76 -10.49 -7.45
N SER A 122 5.55 -10.46 -6.89
CA SER A 122 4.34 -10.90 -7.61
C SER A 122 4.06 -10.05 -8.85
N ILE A 123 4.26 -8.73 -8.77
CA ILE A 123 4.10 -7.81 -9.92
C ILE A 123 5.11 -8.12 -11.02
N GLU A 124 6.32 -8.55 -10.67
CA GLU A 124 7.32 -8.90 -11.68
C GLU A 124 6.88 -10.08 -12.56
N GLY A 125 6.14 -11.03 -11.98
CA GLY A 125 5.55 -12.16 -12.70
C GLY A 125 4.44 -11.80 -13.69
N ILE A 126 3.91 -10.57 -13.66
CA ILE A 126 2.89 -10.13 -14.61
C ILE A 126 3.55 -9.88 -15.99
N PRO A 127 2.94 -10.34 -17.11
CA PRO A 127 3.38 -9.98 -18.46
C PRO A 127 3.39 -8.45 -18.68
N LYS A 128 4.27 -7.97 -19.56
CA LYS A 128 4.27 -6.55 -19.95
C LYS A 128 2.92 -6.19 -20.57
N GLY A 129 2.31 -5.11 -20.08
CA GLY A 129 1.04 -4.61 -20.60
C GLY A 129 0.33 -3.68 -19.62
N PRO A 130 -0.89 -3.23 -19.97
CA PRO A 130 -1.63 -2.22 -19.20
C PRO A 130 -1.90 -2.63 -17.75
N VAL A 131 -2.11 -3.92 -17.48
CA VAL A 131 -2.28 -4.42 -16.11
C VAL A 131 -1.02 -4.19 -15.28
N LYS A 132 0.15 -4.63 -15.76
CA LYS A 132 1.43 -4.42 -15.06
C LYS A 132 1.71 -2.94 -14.84
N GLU A 133 1.45 -2.09 -15.84
CA GLU A 133 1.59 -0.64 -15.73
C GLU A 133 0.72 -0.04 -14.61
N ARG A 134 -0.52 -0.54 -14.46
CA ARG A 134 -1.45 -0.08 -13.41
C ARG A 134 -0.95 -0.46 -12.03
N PHE A 135 -0.46 -1.69 -11.88
CA PHE A 135 0.12 -2.14 -10.63
C PHE A 135 1.38 -1.35 -10.25
N ILE A 136 2.34 -1.21 -11.17
CA ILE A 136 3.56 -0.42 -10.95
C ILE A 136 3.22 1.02 -10.54
N GLY A 137 2.31 1.68 -11.28
CA GLY A 137 1.89 3.05 -10.97
C GLY A 137 1.20 3.16 -9.61
N GLY A 138 0.29 2.22 -9.30
CA GLY A 138 -0.43 2.20 -8.03
C GLY A 138 0.48 1.98 -6.82
N ILE A 139 1.43 1.03 -6.90
CA ILE A 139 2.35 0.76 -5.78
C ILE A 139 3.40 1.85 -5.60
N SER A 140 3.75 2.60 -6.65
CA SER A 140 4.74 3.68 -6.58
C SER A 140 4.32 4.74 -5.55
N HIS A 141 3.03 5.09 -5.51
CA HIS A 141 2.47 5.96 -4.47
C HIS A 141 2.67 5.38 -3.07
N LEU A 142 2.31 4.11 -2.85
CA LEU A 142 2.45 3.46 -1.53
C LEU A 142 3.92 3.41 -1.08
N CYS A 143 4.85 3.22 -2.01
CA CYS A 143 6.28 3.21 -1.73
C CYS A 143 6.78 4.60 -1.31
N THR A 144 6.28 5.66 -1.96
CA THR A 144 6.54 7.04 -1.51
C THR A 144 6.01 7.26 -0.09
N VAL A 145 4.82 6.76 0.23
CA VAL A 145 4.27 6.89 1.59
C VAL A 145 5.11 6.14 2.61
N LEU A 146 5.54 4.90 2.32
CA LEU A 146 6.42 4.14 3.23
C LEU A 146 7.73 4.87 3.48
N TYR A 147 8.30 5.48 2.44
CA TYR A 147 9.48 6.34 2.60
C TYR A 147 9.22 7.52 3.54
N LEU A 148 8.07 8.19 3.44
CA LEU A 148 7.70 9.29 4.33
C LEU A 148 7.50 8.82 5.78
N ILE A 149 6.95 7.62 5.99
CA ILE A 149 6.84 7.02 7.32
C ILE A 149 8.24 6.78 7.89
N ARG A 150 9.15 6.16 7.13
CA ARG A 150 10.53 5.94 7.55
C ARG A 150 11.22 7.25 7.95
N LEU A 151 11.16 8.26 7.09
CA LEU A 151 11.71 9.59 7.41
C LEU A 151 11.12 10.22 8.67
N HIS A 152 9.85 9.94 8.98
CA HIS A 152 9.22 10.42 10.19
C HIS A 152 9.78 9.72 11.43
N LEU A 153 9.99 8.40 11.36
CA LEU A 153 10.58 7.61 12.45
C LEU A 153 12.05 7.97 12.69
N ASP A 154 12.83 8.12 11.63
CA ASP A 154 14.24 8.53 11.72
C ASP A 154 14.40 9.88 12.44
N LYS A 155 13.43 10.78 12.30
CA LYS A 155 13.40 12.09 13.01
C LYS A 155 12.96 11.98 14.46
N ARG A 156 12.12 11.00 14.81
CA ARG A 156 11.68 10.73 16.19
C ARG A 156 12.77 10.09 17.02
N THR A 157 13.63 9.31 16.36
CA THR A 157 14.77 8.65 16.97
C THR A 157 16.08 9.20 16.37
N PRO A 158 16.46 10.47 16.66
CA PRO A 158 17.80 10.92 16.31
C PRO A 158 18.80 10.00 17.00
N GLY A 159 19.72 9.43 16.24
CA GLY A 159 20.66 8.40 16.71
C GLY A 159 21.27 8.72 18.07
N LEU A 160 21.12 7.76 18.99
CA LEU A 160 22.07 7.49 20.07
C LEU A 160 23.38 6.99 19.43
N ASP A 161 24.14 7.89 18.82
CA ASP A 161 25.56 7.75 18.50
C ASP A 161 26.17 9.15 18.66
N SER A 162 26.56 9.53 19.88
CA SER A 162 27.96 9.36 20.29
C SER A 162 28.06 9.33 21.81
N GLY A 163 28.29 8.12 22.35
CA GLY A 163 28.81 7.92 23.69
C GLY A 163 30.26 8.42 23.81
N GLN A 164 30.48 9.26 24.82
CA GLN A 164 31.66 9.38 25.68
C GLN A 164 33.04 8.93 25.13
N SER A 165 33.97 9.88 25.05
CA SER A 165 35.33 9.66 25.57
C SER A 165 35.64 10.64 26.69
N GLY A 166 35.83 10.09 27.90
CA GLY A 166 36.66 10.55 29.05
C GLY A 166 36.70 12.05 29.39
N GLY A 167 36.36 12.46 30.62
CA GLY A 167 37.17 12.15 31.81
C GLY A 167 38.54 12.82 31.64
N GLY A 168 38.83 14.00 32.17
CA GLY A 168 38.90 14.31 33.60
C GLY A 168 40.18 15.12 33.83
N LYS A 169 40.02 16.23 34.56
CA LYS A 169 40.99 17.15 35.17
C LYS A 169 42.48 16.76 35.16
N SER A 170 43.32 17.72 34.77
CA SER A 170 44.27 18.40 35.67
C SER A 170 44.83 19.68 35.04
#